data_AF-A0A0Q5T110-F1
#
_entry.id   AF-A0A0Q5T110-F1
#
_cell.length_a   1.000
_cell.length_b   1.000
_cell.length_c   1.000
_cell.angle_alpha   90.00
_cell.angle_beta   90.00
_cell.angle_gamma   90.00
#
_symmetry.space_group_name_H-M   'P 1'
#
loop_
_entity.id
_entity.type
_entity.pdbx_description
1 polymer ?
#
loop_
_entity_poly.entity_id
_entity_poly.type
_entity_poly.pdbx_seq_one_letter_code
_entity_poly.pdbx_strand_id
1 'polypeptide(L)'
;MIRISTLPLIETTQQFHAAELILLVDVLLVGDTPRNMREHIKNNYGGFIVDKKTYIPITLTGTPESLLTNAGKMIHFKFDRGFENHYAFDGNVEAALWHKKLYDMSANVGLSPINFEREEAFIIRRYITEKREYIEPETEPKLLEIPLTTPATIGLKAMRGLKPVRK
;
A
#
# COMPACT_ATOMS: atom_id res chain seq x y z
N MET A 1 11.22 13.58 -20.06
CA MET A 1 10.24 13.38 -18.96
C MET A 1 9.53 12.07 -19.21
N ILE A 2 9.26 11.31 -18.15
CA ILE A 2 8.63 9.99 -18.21
C ILE A 2 7.11 10.17 -18.03
N ARG A 3 6.33 9.48 -18.86
CA ARG A 3 4.87 9.40 -18.71
C ARG A 3 4.52 8.19 -17.86
N ILE A 4 3.91 8.42 -16.71
CA ILE A 4 3.43 7.39 -15.79
C ILE A 4 2.43 6.47 -16.50
N SER A 5 1.56 7.03 -17.34
CA SER A 5 0.56 6.25 -18.09
C SER A 5 1.16 5.23 -19.06
N THR A 6 2.44 5.39 -19.41
CA THR A 6 3.18 4.50 -20.32
C THR A 6 4.04 3.47 -19.59
N LEU A 7 4.20 3.60 -18.27
CA LEU A 7 4.97 2.65 -17.49
C LEU A 7 4.22 1.33 -17.33
N PRO A 8 4.92 0.18 -17.34
CA PRO A 8 4.32 -1.10 -17.05
C PRO A 8 3.78 -1.12 -15.62
N LEU A 9 2.52 -1.56 -15.47
CA LEU A 9 1.89 -1.71 -14.17
C LEU A 9 2.37 -3.00 -13.52
N ILE A 10 2.67 -2.95 -12.22
CA ILE A 10 2.94 -4.12 -11.40
C ILE A 10 1.59 -4.65 -10.90
N GLU A 11 1.25 -5.86 -11.31
CA GLU A 11 -0.04 -6.51 -11.00
C GLU A 11 0.10 -7.64 -9.99
N THR A 12 1.31 -8.17 -9.79
CA THR A 12 1.55 -9.28 -8.87
C THR A 12 2.70 -9.00 -7.91
N THR A 13 2.66 -9.66 -6.75
CA THR A 13 3.72 -9.58 -5.74
C THR A 13 5.06 -10.10 -6.29
N GLN A 14 5.03 -11.08 -7.20
CA GLN A 14 6.23 -11.58 -7.87
C GLN A 14 6.87 -10.50 -8.77
N GLN A 15 6.07 -9.77 -9.53
CA GLN A 15 6.55 -8.63 -10.32
C GLN A 15 7.10 -7.53 -9.43
N PHE A 16 6.45 -7.26 -8.28
CA PHE A 16 6.91 -6.27 -7.32
C PHE A 16 8.32 -6.60 -6.80
N HIS A 17 8.56 -7.83 -6.36
CA HIS A 17 9.88 -8.24 -5.86
C HIS A 17 10.94 -8.42 -6.95
N ALA A 18 10.53 -8.65 -8.20
CA ALA A 18 11.45 -8.77 -9.33
C ALA A 18 11.91 -7.42 -9.89
N ALA A 19 11.20 -6.33 -9.59
CA ALA A 19 11.53 -5.00 -10.09
C ALA A 19 12.79 -4.43 -9.41
N GLU A 20 13.71 -3.87 -10.21
CA GLU A 20 14.91 -3.20 -9.71
C GLU A 20 14.61 -1.77 -9.23
N LEU A 21 13.66 -1.10 -9.88
CA LEU A 21 13.19 0.22 -9.52
C LEU A 21 11.68 0.27 -9.72
N ILE A 22 10.98 0.80 -8.73
CA ILE A 22 9.53 0.97 -8.75
C ILE A 22 9.15 2.44 -8.58
N LEU A 23 7.95 2.75 -9.08
CA LEU A 23 7.25 3.98 -8.81
C LEU A 23 5.92 3.66 -8.13
N LEU A 24 5.76 4.17 -6.90
CA LEU A 24 4.46 4.24 -6.24
C LEU A 24 3.81 5.57 -6.63
N VAL A 25 2.58 5.49 -7.16
CA VAL A 25 1.73 6.64 -7.46
C VAL A 25 0.48 6.58 -6.61
N ASP A 26 0.21 7.66 -5.90
CA ASP A 26 -0.97 7.81 -5.06
C ASP A 26 -1.49 9.25 -5.08
N VAL A 27 -2.60 9.50 -4.41
CA VAL A 27 -3.18 10.84 -4.29
C VAL A 27 -3.53 11.15 -2.85
N LEU A 28 -2.95 12.24 -2.33
CA LEU A 28 -3.29 12.79 -1.03
C LEU A 28 -4.50 13.71 -1.15
N LEU A 29 -5.57 13.40 -0.41
CA LEU A 29 -6.71 14.30 -0.24
C LEU A 29 -6.37 15.36 0.82
N VAL A 30 -6.39 16.62 0.42
CA VAL A 30 -6.18 17.76 1.30
C VAL A 30 -7.52 18.29 1.86
N GLY A 31 -8.61 18.11 1.11
CA GLY A 31 -9.95 18.56 1.49
C GLY A 31 -10.39 19.83 0.78
N ASP A 32 -11.40 20.51 1.31
CA ASP A 32 -11.84 21.81 0.82
C ASP A 32 -10.92 22.90 1.39
N THR A 33 -10.03 23.44 0.55
CA THR A 33 -9.02 24.40 0.98
C THR A 33 -9.29 25.82 0.48
N PRO A 34 -8.94 26.86 1.27
CA PRO A 34 -9.05 28.25 0.85
C PRO A 34 -8.31 28.52 -0.46
N ARG A 35 -8.77 29.52 -1.23
CA ARG A 35 -8.22 29.83 -2.56
C ARG A 35 -6.69 30.00 -2.56
N ASN A 36 -6.15 30.76 -1.61
CA ASN A 36 -4.71 31.01 -1.52
C ASN A 36 -3.91 29.71 -1.32
N MET A 37 -4.44 28.79 -0.52
CA MET A 37 -3.84 27.48 -0.28
C MET A 37 -3.95 26.58 -1.51
N ARG A 38 -5.07 26.62 -2.24
CA ARG A 38 -5.23 25.90 -3.52
C ARG A 38 -4.20 26.35 -4.55
N GLU A 39 -3.98 27.65 -4.66
CA GLU A 39 -2.99 28.22 -5.57
C GLU A 39 -1.56 27.82 -5.15
N HIS A 40 -1.25 27.89 -3.85
CA HIS A 40 0.03 27.41 -3.33
C HIS A 40 0.27 25.91 -3.63
N ILE A 41 -0.73 25.07 -3.39
CA ILE A 41 -0.68 23.63 -3.63
C ILE A 41 -0.48 23.33 -5.12
N LYS A 42 -1.21 24.01 -6.00
CA LYS A 42 -1.09 23.83 -7.46
C LYS A 42 0.29 24.20 -7.99
N ASN A 43 0.90 25.26 -7.43
CA ASN A 43 2.16 25.80 -7.90
C ASN A 43 3.38 25.04 -7.38
N ASN A 44 3.33 24.53 -6.13
CA ASN A 44 4.50 23.91 -5.49
C ASN A 44 4.44 22.38 -5.45
N TYR A 45 3.25 21.80 -5.40
CA TYR A 45 3.05 20.35 -5.21
C TYR A 45 2.35 19.70 -6.39
N GLY A 46 2.12 20.43 -7.49
CA GLY A 46 1.42 19.90 -8.67
C GLY A 46 -0.04 19.53 -8.40
N GLY A 47 -0.64 20.04 -7.33
CA GLY A 47 -2.00 19.66 -6.94
C GLY A 47 -3.07 20.17 -7.90
N PHE A 48 -4.24 19.54 -7.81
CA PHE A 48 -5.38 19.75 -8.69
C PHE A 48 -6.70 19.63 -7.90
N ILE A 49 -7.82 20.01 -8.54
CA ILE A 49 -9.13 20.10 -7.89
C ILE A 49 -10.11 19.18 -8.59
N VAL A 50 -10.81 18.34 -7.82
CA VAL A 50 -11.91 17.49 -8.29
C VAL A 50 -13.06 17.61 -7.29
N ASP A 51 -14.28 17.86 -7.75
CA ASP A 51 -15.47 17.98 -6.91
C ASP A 51 -15.29 18.89 -5.68
N LYS A 52 -14.69 20.07 -5.90
CA LYS A 52 -14.35 21.09 -4.88
C LYS A 52 -13.34 20.64 -3.82
N LYS A 53 -12.79 19.43 -3.92
CA LYS A 53 -11.72 18.94 -3.06
C LYS A 53 -10.37 19.11 -3.73
N THR A 54 -9.37 19.48 -2.94
CA THR A 54 -7.98 19.65 -3.37
C THR A 54 -7.22 18.35 -3.15
N TYR A 55 -6.47 17.96 -4.17
CA TYR A 55 -5.68 16.73 -4.19
C TYR A 55 -4.24 17.02 -4.59
N ILE A 56 -3.32 16.19 -4.10
CA ILE A 56 -1.90 16.25 -4.41
C ILE A 56 -1.46 14.90 -4.93
N PRO A 57 -0.85 14.83 -6.14
CA PRO A 57 -0.24 13.60 -6.61
C PRO A 57 1.01 13.28 -5.78
N ILE A 58 1.11 12.05 -5.32
CA ILE A 58 2.27 11.52 -4.59
C ILE A 58 2.98 10.54 -5.52
N THR A 59 4.26 10.77 -5.74
CA THR A 59 5.13 9.89 -6.54
C THR A 59 6.36 9.54 -5.73
N LEU A 60 6.52 8.27 -5.37
CA LEU A 60 7.69 7.78 -4.64
C LEU A 60 8.44 6.78 -5.52
N THR A 61 9.71 7.05 -5.78
CA THR A 61 10.61 6.16 -6.51
C THR A 61 11.57 5.47 -5.56
N GLY A 62 11.82 4.19 -5.74
CA GLY A 62 12.78 3.44 -4.93
C GLY A 62 12.85 1.97 -5.31
N THR A 63 13.65 1.19 -4.59
CA THR A 63 13.61 -0.28 -4.69
C THR A 63 12.40 -0.82 -3.91
N PRO A 64 11.89 -2.02 -4.24
CA PRO A 64 10.83 -2.68 -3.47
C PRO A 64 11.14 -2.75 -1.98
N GLU A 65 12.37 -3.12 -1.63
CA GLU A 65 12.86 -3.21 -0.25
C GLU A 65 12.86 -1.86 0.47
N SER A 66 13.25 -0.78 -0.24
CA SER A 66 13.22 0.57 0.31
C SER A 66 11.79 1.01 0.60
N LEU A 67 10.83 0.72 -0.29
CA LEU A 67 9.44 1.07 -0.07
C LEU A 67 8.88 0.38 1.20
N LEU A 68 9.15 -0.92 1.36
CA LEU A 68 8.74 -1.69 2.54
C LEU A 68 9.41 -1.20 3.83
N THR A 69 10.71 -0.89 3.78
CA THR A 69 11.47 -0.38 4.94
C THR A 69 10.98 1.00 5.39
N ASN A 70 10.37 1.76 4.49
CA ASN A 70 9.80 3.07 4.76
C ASN A 70 8.28 3.03 5.01
N ALA A 71 7.67 1.84 5.08
CA ALA A 71 6.29 1.69 5.51
C ALA A 71 6.08 2.32 6.90
N GLY A 72 4.98 3.07 7.06
CA GLY A 72 4.64 3.82 8.26
C GLY A 72 5.40 5.13 8.45
N LYS A 73 6.46 5.42 7.66
CA LYS A 73 7.16 6.71 7.75
C LYS A 73 6.33 7.80 7.09
N MET A 74 6.08 8.87 7.84
CA MET A 74 5.28 9.99 7.39
C MET A 74 6.09 10.92 6.49
N ILE A 75 5.49 11.32 5.38
CA ILE A 75 5.92 12.41 4.53
C ILE A 75 5.07 13.63 4.89
N HIS A 76 5.73 14.64 5.42
CA HIS A 76 5.09 15.86 5.92
C HIS A 76 4.94 16.87 4.80
N PHE A 77 3.71 17.23 4.48
CA PHE A 77 3.39 18.29 3.55
C PHE A 77 2.94 19.53 4.32
N LYS A 78 3.71 20.61 4.20
CA LYS A 78 3.42 21.89 4.85
C LYS A 78 2.94 22.90 3.82
N PHE A 79 1.70 23.35 3.96
CA PHE A 79 1.05 24.19 2.95
C PHE A 79 0.99 25.66 3.33
N ASP A 80 0.73 25.96 4.61
CA ASP A 80 0.75 27.32 5.16
C ASP A 80 0.80 27.26 6.70
N ARG A 81 0.92 28.40 7.37
CA ARG A 81 0.96 28.68 8.82
C ARG A 81 0.00 27.80 9.65
N GLY A 82 0.42 26.56 9.93
CA GLY A 82 -0.30 25.59 10.76
C GLY A 82 -1.13 24.54 10.00
N PHE A 83 -1.20 24.59 8.67
CA PHE A 83 -1.89 23.57 7.88
C PHE A 83 -0.88 22.58 7.28
N GLU A 84 -0.90 21.37 7.84
CA GLU A 84 0.01 20.29 7.50
C GLU A 84 -0.79 19.01 7.25
N ASN A 85 -0.35 18.19 6.32
CA ASN A 85 -0.95 16.89 6.04
C ASN A 85 0.15 15.84 5.90
N HIS A 86 -0.17 14.61 6.24
CA HIS A 86 0.79 13.52 6.34
C HIS A 86 0.36 12.42 5.39
N TYR A 87 1.30 11.97 4.57
CA TYR A 87 1.15 10.76 3.79
C TYR A 87 2.05 9.69 4.37
N ALA A 88 1.53 8.49 4.59
CA ALA A 88 2.35 7.32 4.91
C ALA A 88 1.86 6.15 4.06
N PHE A 89 2.80 5.42 3.49
CA PHE A 89 2.49 4.12 2.91
C PHE A 89 2.33 3.12 4.06
N ASP A 90 1.23 2.37 4.10
CA ASP A 90 0.88 1.45 5.19
C ASP A 90 1.66 0.14 5.15
N GLY A 91 2.39 -0.14 4.07
CA GLY A 91 3.12 -1.39 3.87
C GLY A 91 2.29 -2.50 3.22
N ASN A 92 1.01 -2.25 2.93
CA ASN A 92 0.15 -3.26 2.31
C ASN A 92 0.35 -3.28 0.78
N VAL A 93 1.26 -4.14 0.33
CA VAL A 93 1.57 -4.30 -1.10
C VAL A 93 0.36 -4.80 -1.88
N GLU A 94 -0.45 -5.72 -1.33
CA GLU A 94 -1.64 -6.25 -2.01
C GLU A 94 -2.67 -5.15 -2.26
N ALA A 95 -2.91 -4.29 -1.27
CA ALA A 95 -3.75 -3.12 -1.43
C ALA A 95 -3.16 -2.14 -2.47
N ALA A 96 -1.84 -1.95 -2.50
CA ALA A 96 -1.21 -1.09 -3.51
C ALA A 96 -1.33 -1.65 -4.93
N LEU A 97 -1.19 -2.98 -5.10
CA LEU A 97 -1.40 -3.69 -6.37
C LEU A 97 -2.87 -3.59 -6.82
N TRP A 98 -3.81 -3.84 -5.90
CA TRP A 98 -5.25 -3.75 -6.17
C TRP A 98 -5.65 -2.36 -6.67
N HIS A 99 -5.17 -1.32 -5.99
CA HIS A 99 -5.41 0.07 -6.39
C HIS A 99 -4.56 0.52 -7.59
N LYS A 100 -3.74 -0.37 -8.17
CA LYS A 100 -2.89 -0.11 -9.33
C LYS A 100 -1.96 1.10 -9.10
N LYS A 101 -1.32 1.13 -7.94
CA LYS A 101 -0.42 2.22 -7.50
C LYS A 101 1.04 1.96 -7.88
N LEU A 102 1.41 0.72 -8.17
CA LEU A 102 2.81 0.31 -8.36
C LEU A 102 3.13 0.15 -9.86
N TYR A 103 4.18 0.81 -10.31
CA TYR A 103 4.68 0.75 -11.68
C TYR A 103 6.14 0.31 -11.69
N ASP A 104 6.50 -0.47 -12.69
CA ASP A 104 7.88 -0.91 -12.90
C ASP A 104 8.64 0.16 -13.70
N MET A 105 9.78 0.57 -13.13
CA MET A 105 10.70 1.55 -13.67
C MET A 105 12.11 0.98 -13.85
N SER A 106 12.26 -0.35 -13.86
CA SER A 106 13.56 -1.03 -13.97
C SER A 106 14.31 -0.61 -15.24
N ALA A 107 13.60 -0.31 -16.33
CA ALA A 107 14.20 0.22 -17.57
C ALA A 107 14.83 1.62 -17.42
N ASN A 108 14.56 2.32 -16.32
CA ASN A 108 15.06 3.67 -16.03
C ASN A 108 16.10 3.69 -14.90
N VAL A 109 16.59 2.53 -14.47
CA VAL A 109 17.69 2.42 -13.51
C VAL A 109 18.91 3.18 -14.03
N GLY A 110 19.50 4.02 -13.17
CA GLY A 110 20.67 4.84 -13.51
C GLY A 110 20.38 6.18 -14.19
N LEU A 111 19.13 6.46 -14.57
CA LEU A 111 18.73 7.79 -15.05
C LEU A 111 18.47 8.71 -13.85
N SER A 112 19.38 9.65 -13.59
CA SER A 112 19.20 10.69 -12.57
C SER A 112 19.45 12.08 -13.19
N PRO A 113 18.54 13.05 -13.04
CA PRO A 113 17.27 13.01 -12.30
C PRO A 113 16.09 12.44 -13.10
N ILE A 114 15.20 11.72 -12.41
CA ILE A 114 13.92 11.24 -12.95
C ILE A 114 12.90 12.38 -12.86
N ASN A 115 12.35 12.79 -14.01
CA ASN A 115 11.29 13.80 -14.09
C ASN A 115 10.05 13.22 -14.76
N PHE A 116 8.90 13.34 -14.12
CA PHE A 116 7.62 12.84 -14.63
C PHE A 116 6.81 13.96 -15.30
N GLU A 117 6.05 13.59 -16.34
CA GLU A 117 5.06 14.48 -16.96
C GLU A 117 3.85 14.67 -16.04
N ARG A 118 3.27 15.88 -16.04
CA ARG A 118 2.10 16.20 -15.23
C ARG A 118 0.85 15.62 -15.89
N GLU A 119 0.49 14.39 -15.51
CA GLU A 119 -0.65 13.67 -16.10
C GLU A 119 -1.94 13.81 -15.27
N GLU A 120 -2.44 15.06 -15.20
CA GLU A 120 -3.72 15.51 -14.61
C GLU A 120 -4.84 14.48 -14.71
N ALA A 121 -5.29 14.32 -15.96
CA ALA A 121 -6.44 13.50 -16.32
C ALA A 121 -6.23 12.02 -16.01
N PHE A 122 -5.01 11.50 -16.17
CA PHE A 122 -4.70 10.11 -15.88
C PHE A 122 -4.84 9.83 -14.38
N ILE A 123 -4.24 10.67 -13.54
CA ILE A 123 -4.27 10.51 -12.08
C ILE A 123 -5.69 10.65 -11.55
N ILE A 124 -6.45 11.66 -12.01
CA ILE A 124 -7.85 11.86 -11.61
C ILE A 124 -8.67 10.63 -11.98
N ARG A 125 -8.58 10.18 -13.23
CA ARG A 125 -9.34 9.02 -13.71
C ARG A 125 -9.01 7.78 -12.89
N ARG A 126 -7.73 7.47 -12.70
CA ARG A 126 -7.28 6.21 -12.09
C ARG A 126 -7.51 6.17 -10.58
N TYR A 127 -7.23 7.25 -9.86
CA TYR A 127 -7.14 7.24 -8.39
C TYR A 127 -8.30 7.95 -7.69
N ILE A 128 -9.15 8.67 -8.43
CA ILE A 128 -10.30 9.39 -7.87
C ILE A 128 -11.59 8.85 -8.47
N THR A 129 -11.75 8.90 -9.79
CA THR A 129 -13.03 8.55 -10.45
C THR A 129 -13.25 7.05 -10.53
N GLU A 130 -12.25 6.27 -10.94
CA GLU A 130 -12.31 4.81 -11.06
C GLU A 130 -11.82 4.11 -9.78
N LYS A 131 -11.66 4.84 -8.68
CA LYS A 131 -11.20 4.29 -7.40
C LYS A 131 -12.18 3.22 -6.93
N ARG A 132 -11.65 2.03 -6.65
CA ARG A 132 -12.38 0.95 -6.01
C ARG A 132 -11.94 0.83 -4.56
N GLU A 133 -12.87 0.48 -3.68
CA GLU A 133 -12.51 0.11 -2.32
C GLU A 133 -11.72 -1.20 -2.35
N TYR A 134 -10.69 -1.26 -1.50
CA TYR A 134 -9.98 -2.51 -1.28
C TYR A 134 -10.86 -3.41 -0.44
N ILE A 135 -11.22 -4.55 -1.00
CA ILE A 135 -11.87 -5.63 -0.27
C ILE A 135 -10.74 -6.58 0.10
N GLU A 136 -10.38 -6.60 1.38
CA GLU A 136 -9.42 -7.58 1.86
C GLU A 136 -10.00 -8.96 1.56
N PRO A 137 -9.30 -9.81 0.79
CA PRO A 137 -9.80 -11.13 0.49
C PRO A 137 -10.04 -11.84 1.83
N GLU A 138 -11.26 -12.36 2.03
CA GLU A 138 -11.53 -13.23 3.17
C GLU A 138 -10.50 -14.35 3.09
N THR A 139 -9.53 -14.33 4.01
CA THR A 139 -8.62 -15.44 4.17
C THR A 139 -9.50 -16.63 4.52
N GLU A 140 -9.53 -17.61 3.62
CA GLU A 140 -10.34 -18.81 3.73
C GLU A 140 -10.26 -19.44 5.13
N PRO A 141 -11.35 -20.10 5.53
CA PRO A 141 -11.96 -20.01 6.84
C PRO A 141 -11.05 -20.54 7.93
N LYS A 142 -11.24 -20.03 9.17
CA LYS A 142 -10.83 -20.65 10.43
C LYS A 142 -10.52 -22.13 10.23
N LEU A 143 -9.22 -22.47 10.21
CA LEU A 143 -8.73 -23.83 10.40
C LEU A 143 -9.62 -24.50 11.44
N LEU A 144 -10.42 -25.48 10.99
CA LEU A 144 -11.23 -26.40 11.78
C LEU A 144 -11.35 -25.97 13.25
N GLU A 145 -12.42 -25.24 13.59
CA GLU A 145 -12.82 -25.15 15.00
C GLU A 145 -12.99 -26.61 15.46
N ILE A 146 -11.98 -27.11 16.18
CA ILE A 146 -12.05 -28.42 16.81
C ILE A 146 -13.31 -28.32 17.68
N PRO A 147 -14.35 -29.15 17.44
CA PRO A 147 -15.52 -29.09 18.27
C PRO A 147 -15.06 -29.29 19.72
N LEU A 148 -15.44 -28.36 20.59
CA LEU A 148 -15.21 -28.38 22.05
C LEU A 148 -15.90 -29.57 22.75
N THR A 149 -16.29 -30.60 22.00
CA THR A 149 -16.59 -31.92 22.52
C THR A 149 -15.29 -32.71 22.59
N THR A 150 -14.61 -32.57 23.72
CA THR A 150 -13.60 -33.54 24.17
C THR A 150 -14.15 -34.96 23.93
N PRO A 151 -13.52 -35.78 23.07
CA PRO A 151 -13.76 -37.21 23.12
C PRO A 151 -13.25 -37.71 24.47
N ALA A 152 -13.99 -38.65 25.04
CA ALA A 152 -13.77 -39.25 26.35
C ALA A 152 -12.29 -39.38 26.71
N THR A 153 -11.95 -38.93 27.93
CA THR A 153 -10.68 -39.16 28.61
C THR A 153 -10.21 -40.60 28.37
N ILE A 154 -9.22 -40.76 27.49
CA ILE A 154 -8.45 -42.00 27.38
C ILE A 154 -7.87 -42.23 28.77
N GLY A 155 -8.34 -43.30 29.39
CA GLY A 155 -8.23 -43.52 30.83
C GLY A 155 -6.79 -43.45 31.34
N LEU A 156 -6.51 -42.41 32.12
CA LEU A 156 -5.49 -42.46 33.18
C LEU A 156 -6.02 -43.31 34.33
N LYS A 157 -6.27 -44.59 34.08
CA LYS A 157 -6.34 -45.59 35.16
C LYS A 157 -4.94 -46.14 35.34
N ALA A 158 -4.27 -45.69 36.41
CA ALA A 158 -3.02 -46.28 36.84
C ALA A 158 -3.20 -47.80 37.01
N MET A 159 -2.37 -48.60 36.33
CA MET A 159 -2.30 -50.05 36.54
C MET A 159 -1.68 -50.35 37.91
N ARG A 160 -2.43 -50.12 38.99
CA ARG A 160 -2.11 -50.61 40.33
C ARG A 160 -2.43 -52.10 40.37
N GLY A 161 -1.40 -52.95 40.52
CA GLY A 161 -1.60 -54.37 40.83
C GLY A 161 -0.61 -55.35 40.20
N LEU A 162 0.26 -54.93 39.29
CA LEU A 162 1.23 -55.83 38.68
C LEU A 162 2.45 -56.00 39.61
N LYS A 163 2.51 -57.12 40.32
CA LYS A 163 3.72 -57.56 41.05
C LYS A 163 4.76 -58.06 40.05
N PRO A 164 6.05 -57.66 40.17
CA PRO A 164 7.10 -58.19 39.30
C PRO A 164 7.34 -59.67 39.60
N VAL A 165 7.34 -60.49 38.55
CA VAL A 165 7.75 -61.91 38.61
C VAL A 165 9.28 -61.95 38.74
N ARG A 166 9.80 -62.55 39.80
CA ARG A 166 11.25 -62.81 39.93
C ARG A 166 11.63 -63.90 38.93
N LYS A 167 12.78 -63.72 38.26
CA LYS A 167 13.40 -64.73 37.38
C LYS A 167 13.70 -66.01 38.13
#